data_AF-A0A7G2IGP3-F1
#
_entry.id   AF-A0A7G2IGP3-F1
#
_cell.length_a   1.000
_cell.length_b   1.000
_cell.length_c   1.000
_cell.angle_alpha   90.00
_cell.angle_beta   90.00
_cell.angle_gamma   90.00
#
_symmetry.space_group_name_H-M   'P 1'
#
loop_
_entity.id
_entity.type
_entity.pdbx_description
1 polymer ?
#
loop_
_entity_poly.entity_id
_entity_poly.type
_entity_poly.pdbx_seq_one_letter_code
_entity_poly.pdbx_strand_id
1 'polypeptide(L)'
;MKMMIVLLLTLFSAVSIAKEPAPFTPEQEKQIEALIQEALFNDPNSPRIGAKQAKLTLINFTDYNCPYCKQLDPMLEKKLCRNILTWR
;
A
#
# COMPACT_ATOMS: atom_id res chain seq x y z
N MET A 1 -48.83 9.16 27.89
CA MET A 1 -47.49 8.56 28.11
C MET A 1 -47.07 7.54 27.04
N LYS A 2 -47.89 6.54 26.68
CA LYS A 2 -47.55 5.56 25.62
C LYS A 2 -47.30 6.19 24.24
N MET A 3 -48.06 7.24 23.87
CA MET A 3 -47.94 7.90 22.56
C MET A 3 -46.67 8.77 22.40
N MET A 4 -46.09 9.29 23.49
CA MET A 4 -44.86 10.09 23.43
C MET A 4 -43.62 9.23 23.22
N ILE A 5 -43.65 7.96 23.66
CA ILE A 5 -42.55 7.01 23.47
C ILE A 5 -42.46 6.56 22.01
N VAL A 6 -43.62 6.38 21.35
CA VAL A 6 -43.69 5.99 19.93
C VAL A 6 -43.18 7.13 19.03
N LEU A 7 -43.43 8.39 19.37
CA LEU A 7 -42.95 9.56 18.61
C LEU A 7 -41.43 9.78 18.76
N LEU A 8 -40.83 9.35 19.87
CA LEU A 8 -39.38 9.43 20.08
C LEU A 8 -38.60 8.34 19.33
N LEU A 9 -39.20 7.15 19.17
CA LEU A 9 -38.59 6.00 18.49
C LEU A 9 -38.52 6.15 16.96
N THR A 10 -39.45 6.88 16.35
CA THR A 10 -39.44 7.11 14.88
C THR A 10 -38.39 8.13 14.43
N LEU A 11 -37.88 8.97 15.34
CA LEU A 11 -36.84 9.96 15.05
C LEU A 11 -35.41 9.36 15.01
N PHE A 12 -35.21 8.17 15.57
CA PHE A 12 -33.88 7.54 15.66
C PHE A 12 -33.46 6.76 14.40
N SER A 13 -34.38 6.43 13.49
CA SER A 13 -34.10 5.55 12.35
C SER A 13 -33.47 6.23 11.13
N ALA A 14 -33.35 7.56 11.11
CA ALA A 14 -32.85 8.30 9.94
C ALA A 14 -31.33 8.52 9.93
N VAL A 15 -30.61 8.13 10.99
CA VAL A 15 -29.16 8.35 11.11
C VAL A 15 -28.44 7.01 11.01
N SER A 16 -28.13 6.57 9.78
CA SER A 16 -26.91 5.83 9.40
C SER A 16 -27.14 5.06 8.09
N ILE A 17 -27.05 5.75 6.96
CA ILE A 17 -26.64 5.11 5.69
C ILE A 17 -25.22 5.62 5.43
N ALA A 18 -24.22 4.86 5.87
CA ALA A 18 -22.86 5.06 5.37
C ALA A 18 -22.87 4.62 3.91
N LYS A 19 -22.75 5.57 2.98
CA LYS A 19 -22.62 5.28 1.55
C LYS A 19 -21.27 4.59 1.34
N GLU A 20 -21.29 3.28 1.10
CA GLU A 20 -20.07 2.59 0.66
C GLU A 20 -19.63 3.17 -0.70
N PRO A 21 -18.31 3.37 -0.90
CA PRO A 21 -17.80 3.81 -2.20
C PRO A 21 -18.17 2.77 -3.27
N ALA A 22 -18.60 3.25 -4.44
CA ALA A 22 -18.89 2.37 -5.55
C ALA A 22 -17.62 1.59 -5.95
N PRO A 23 -17.73 0.29 -6.31
CA PRO A 23 -16.60 -0.47 -6.85
C PRO A 23 -16.04 0.19 -8.12
N PHE A 24 -14.73 0.05 -8.35
CA PHE A 24 -14.11 0.49 -9.59
C PHE A 24 -14.60 -0.36 -10.78
N THR A 25 -14.68 0.27 -11.96
CA THR A 25 -14.90 -0.48 -13.21
C THR A 25 -13.62 -1.21 -13.62
N PRO A 26 -13.69 -2.30 -14.41
CA PRO A 26 -12.50 -3.04 -14.85
C PRO A 26 -11.47 -2.16 -15.58
N GLU A 27 -11.93 -1.20 -16.38
CA GLU A 27 -11.06 -0.21 -17.05
C GLU A 27 -10.33 0.68 -16.04
N GLN A 28 -11.02 1.15 -15.00
CA GLN A 28 -10.42 1.95 -13.94
C GLN A 28 -9.38 1.15 -13.15
N GLU A 29 -9.67 -0.10 -12.80
CA GLU A 29 -8.74 -0.97 -12.09
C GLU A 29 -7.42 -1.13 -12.87
N LYS A 30 -7.52 -1.38 -14.18
CA LYS A 30 -6.33 -1.51 -15.05
C LYS A 30 -5.52 -0.21 -15.13
N GLN A 31 -6.19 0.94 -15.17
CA GLN A 31 -5.53 2.24 -15.16
C GLN A 31 -4.83 2.50 -13.82
N ILE A 32 -5.48 2.18 -12.71
CA ILE A 32 -4.93 2.32 -11.37
C ILE A 32 -3.72 1.39 -11.20
N GLU A 33 -3.80 0.15 -11.68
CA GLU A 33 -2.68 -0.78 -11.65
C GLU A 33 -1.46 -0.21 -12.37
N ALA A 34 -1.64 0.33 -13.58
CA ALA A 34 -0.55 0.95 -14.34
C ALA A 34 0.09 2.12 -13.58
N LEU A 35 -0.72 2.97 -12.93
CA LEU A 35 -0.24 4.09 -12.12
C LEU A 35 0.54 3.61 -10.88
N ILE A 36 0.07 2.56 -10.22
CA ILE A 36 0.76 1.96 -9.07
C ILE A 36 2.11 1.38 -9.49
N GLN A 37 2.16 0.67 -10.62
CA GLN A 37 3.42 0.11 -11.14
C GLN A 37 4.43 1.22 -11.41
N GLU A 38 4.02 2.31 -12.06
CA GLU A 38 4.89 3.45 -12.33
C GLU A 38 5.42 4.08 -11.02
N ALA A 39 4.52 4.34 -10.07
CA ALA A 39 4.88 4.96 -8.79
C ALA A 39 5.84 4.09 -7.96
N LEU A 40 5.66 2.77 -7.96
CA LEU A 40 6.48 1.87 -7.15
C LEU A 40 7.87 1.63 -7.74
N PHE A 41 7.99 1.55 -9.07
CA PHE A 41 9.25 1.13 -9.70
C PHE A 41 10.08 2.28 -10.27
N ASN A 42 9.45 3.41 -10.63
CA ASN A 42 10.07 4.48 -11.40
C ASN A 42 10.08 5.85 -10.70
N ASP A 43 9.72 5.93 -9.41
CA ASP A 43 9.84 7.18 -8.64
C ASP A 43 11.32 7.57 -8.44
N PRO A 44 11.78 8.73 -8.94
CA PRO A 44 13.16 9.17 -8.79
C PRO A 44 13.54 9.55 -7.35
N ASN A 45 12.56 9.76 -6.46
CA ASN A 45 12.81 10.13 -5.07
C ASN A 45 12.97 8.89 -4.16
N SER A 46 12.58 7.72 -4.65
CA SER A 46 12.71 6.46 -3.93
C SER A 46 14.14 5.91 -4.05
N PRO A 47 14.89 5.76 -2.94
CA PRO A 47 16.27 5.26 -3.00
C PRO A 47 16.35 3.85 -3.58
N ARG A 48 17.28 3.63 -4.51
CA ARG A 48 17.51 2.32 -5.14
C ARG A 48 18.89 1.76 -4.78
N ILE A 49 18.92 0.54 -4.28
CA ILE A 49 20.13 -0.19 -3.91
C ILE A 49 20.30 -1.38 -4.86
N GLY A 50 21.53 -1.60 -5.37
CA GLY A 50 21.87 -2.74 -6.23
C GLY A 50 22.12 -2.35 -7.69
N ALA A 51 21.87 -3.29 -8.62
CA ALA A 51 22.14 -3.10 -10.04
C ALA A 51 21.16 -2.13 -10.70
N LYS A 52 21.65 -1.30 -11.64
CA LYS A 52 20.79 -0.39 -12.44
C LYS A 52 19.74 -1.14 -13.26
N GLN A 53 20.10 -2.30 -13.80
CA GLN A 53 19.24 -3.19 -14.58
C GLN A 53 19.15 -4.54 -13.87
N ALA A 54 18.26 -4.62 -12.88
CA ALA A 54 18.04 -5.84 -12.11
C ALA A 54 16.99 -6.73 -12.80
N LYS A 55 17.23 -8.06 -12.80
CA LYS A 55 16.23 -9.04 -13.29
C LYS A 55 15.01 -9.13 -12.38
N LEU A 56 15.17 -8.79 -11.10
CA LEU A 56 14.14 -8.78 -10.08
C LEU A 56 14.33 -7.51 -9.24
N THR A 57 13.25 -6.77 -9.01
CA THR A 57 13.24 -5.58 -8.16
C THR A 57 12.32 -5.85 -6.98
N LEU A 58 12.84 -5.67 -5.77
CA LEU A 58 12.06 -5.74 -4.53
C LEU A 58 11.76 -4.32 -4.05
N ILE A 59 10.52 -4.09 -3.63
CA ILE A 59 10.11 -2.84 -2.99
C ILE A 59 9.98 -3.10 -1.49
N ASN A 60 10.84 -2.46 -0.70
CA ASN A 60 10.88 -2.60 0.75
C ASN A 60 10.26 -1.38 1.42
N PHE A 61 9.03 -1.50 1.90
CA PHE A 61 8.41 -0.49 2.75
C PHE A 61 8.99 -0.63 4.16
N THR A 62 9.86 0.31 4.54
CA THR A 62 10.62 0.26 5.78
C THR A 62 10.43 1.52 6.61
N ASP A 63 10.47 1.35 7.93
CA ASP A 63 10.47 2.45 8.90
C ASP A 63 11.74 2.32 9.75
N TYR A 64 12.52 3.40 9.83
CA TYR A 64 13.76 3.47 10.61
C TYR A 64 13.56 3.22 12.11
N ASN A 65 12.34 3.31 12.63
CA ASN A 65 12.04 3.01 14.03
C ASN A 65 11.59 1.57 14.26
N CYS A 66 11.25 0.82 13.20
CA CYS A 66 10.76 -0.55 13.32
C CYS A 66 11.91 -1.53 13.66
N PRO A 67 11.84 -2.29 14.78
CA PRO A 67 12.89 -3.24 15.15
C PRO A 67 13.09 -4.37 14.13
N TYR A 68 12.02 -4.84 13.49
CA TYR A 68 12.10 -5.91 12.48
C TYR A 68 12.73 -5.41 11.18
N CYS A 69 12.42 -4.18 10.75
CA CYS A 69 13.04 -3.54 9.59
C CYS A 69 14.56 -3.48 9.75
N LYS A 70 15.05 -3.07 10.94
CA LYS A 70 16.49 -3.03 11.25
C LYS A 70 17.19 -4.38 11.16
N GLN A 71 16.46 -5.47 11.40
CA GLN A 71 17.00 -6.83 11.23
C GLN A 71 17.01 -7.26 9.75
N LEU A 72 15.98 -6.86 8.98
CA LEU A 72 15.81 -7.23 7.58
C LEU A 72 16.77 -6.49 6.64
N ASP A 73 16.94 -5.18 6.81
CA ASP A 73 17.72 -4.33 5.91
C ASP A 73 19.15 -4.85 5.64
N PRO A 74 19.97 -5.23 6.64
CA PRO A 74 21.31 -5.77 6.37
C PRO A 74 21.28 -7.11 5.63
N MET A 75 20.20 -7.90 5.76
CA MET A 75 20.04 -9.14 5.01
C MET A 75 19.77 -8.87 3.52
N LEU A 76 18.93 -7.87 3.23
CA LEU A 76 18.63 -7.44 1.86
C LEU A 76 19.90 -6.91 1.18
N GLU A 77 20.62 -6.00 1.83
CA GLU A 77 21.88 -5.43 1.31
C GLU A 77 22.90 -6.52 0.98
N LYS A 78 23.08 -7.50 1.87
CA LYS A 78 23.99 -8.63 1.65
C LYS A 78 23.64 -9.46 0.42
N LYS A 79 22.36 -9.60 0.09
CA LYS A 79 21.90 -10.36 -1.10
C LYS A 79 22.07 -9.53 -2.38
N LEU A 80 21.77 -8.23 -2.31
CA LEU A 80 21.93 -7.32 -3.44
C LEU A 80 23.40 -7.16 -3.84
N CYS A 81 24.30 -6.96 -2.87
CA CYS A 81 25.74 -6.77 -3.13
C CYS A 81 26.47 -8.06 -3.52
N ARG A 82 26.03 -9.23 -3.04
CA ARG A 82 26.64 -10.53 -3.41
C ARG A 82 26.51 -10.82 -4.90
N ASN A 83 25.35 -10.50 -5.47
CA ASN A 83 25.07 -10.77 -6.88
C ASN A 83 25.78 -9.78 -7.83
N ILE A 84 26.35 -8.68 -7.33
CA ILE A 84 27.19 -7.79 -8.15
C ILE A 84 28.57 -8.43 -8.41
N LEU A 85 29.04 -9.33 -7.54
CA LEU A 85 30.31 -10.04 -7.71
C LEU A 85 30.20 -11.29 -8.59
N THR A 86 28.98 -11.77 -8.91
CA THR A 86 28.78 -12.98 -9.73
C THR A 86 28.49 -12.69 -11.20
N TRP A 87 28.39 -11.41 -11.58
CA TRP A 87 28.22 -10.95 -12.98
C TRP A 87 29.47 -10.28 -13.54
N ARG A 88 30.63 -10.47 -12.88
CA ARG A 88 31.94 -10.11 -13.44
C ARG A 88 32.72 -11.37 -13.80
#